data_AF-A0A1S8C8W4-F1
#
_entry.id   AF-A0A1S8C8W4-F1
#
_cell.length_a   1.000
_cell.length_b   1.000
_cell.length_c   1.000
_cell.angle_alpha   90.00
_cell.angle_beta   90.00
_cell.angle_gamma   90.00
#
_symmetry.space_group_name_H-M   'P 1'
#
loop_
_entity.id
_entity.type
_entity.pdbx_description
1 polymer ?
#
loop_
_entity_poly.entity_id
_entity_poly.type
_entity_poly.pdbx_seq_one_letter_code
_entity_poly.pdbx_strand_id
1 'polypeptide(L)'
;MTAPGNQAYGQAGTGYAAGGATGYSATEHTGNTAQPMTDEGHPEVENVSVGTLLGEVSRDLSTLMRQELELAKAELKQEAGHATAIAKEEANKATGIAKEEANKASGIAKEEAAKAGKGAGMLGGAAFAGFMLVLFLSLALMWALASLFDSLGWAALVVAVLWGIAAAVLAVMGKKKLKQVDPKRVTQVDLQRLKQVDLSRFKTINPKPEQTVDTLQQVPGALKPH
;
A
#
# COMPACT_ATOMS: atom_id res chain seq x y z
N MET A 1 -27.34 -32.29 14.90
CA MET A 1 -26.92 -32.64 16.27
C MET A 1 -25.84 -31.66 16.67
N THR A 2 -26.22 -30.72 17.53
CA THR A 2 -25.38 -29.62 18.01
C THR A 2 -24.90 -30.02 19.40
N ALA A 3 -23.58 -30.06 19.63
CA ALA A 3 -23.01 -30.20 20.96
C ALA A 3 -22.08 -29.00 21.21
N PRO A 4 -22.37 -28.14 22.20
CA PRO A 4 -21.41 -27.19 22.73
C PRO A 4 -20.76 -27.78 23.99
N GLY A 5 -19.44 -27.68 24.10
CA GLY A 5 -18.75 -28.10 25.31
C GLY A 5 -17.24 -28.06 25.19
N ASN A 6 -16.65 -26.93 25.58
CA ASN A 6 -15.71 -26.94 26.69
C ASN A 6 -15.32 -25.51 27.08
N GLN A 7 -15.68 -25.17 28.32
CA GLN A 7 -15.02 -24.14 29.10
C GLN A 7 -13.81 -24.76 29.80
N ALA A 8 -12.68 -24.05 29.81
CA ALA A 8 -11.70 -24.07 30.89
C ALA A 8 -10.88 -22.77 30.82
N TYR A 9 -11.16 -21.81 31.70
CA TYR A 9 -10.48 -21.57 33.00
C TYR A 9 -9.07 -20.97 32.85
N GLY A 10 -8.91 -19.74 33.36
CA GLY A 10 -7.61 -19.08 33.49
C GLY A 10 -7.73 -17.60 33.83
N GLN A 11 -7.71 -17.30 35.13
CA GLN A 11 -7.91 -16.04 35.83
C GLN A 11 -6.66 -15.15 35.89
N ALA A 12 -6.84 -13.82 35.79
CA ALA A 12 -6.16 -12.73 36.54
C ALA A 12 -6.51 -11.40 35.84
N GLY A 13 -6.98 -10.31 36.44
CA GLY A 13 -7.13 -9.92 37.83
C GLY A 13 -7.12 -8.38 37.82
N THR A 14 -8.30 -7.75 37.73
CA THR A 14 -8.44 -6.30 37.97
C THR A 14 -9.09 -6.13 39.33
N GLY A 15 -8.28 -5.68 40.29
CA GLY A 15 -8.70 -5.38 41.63
C GLY A 15 -9.69 -4.22 41.65
N TYR A 16 -10.88 -4.49 42.19
CA TYR A 16 -11.77 -3.48 42.73
C TYR A 16 -11.82 -3.76 44.22
N ALA A 17 -10.96 -3.07 44.96
CA ALA A 17 -10.94 -3.16 46.41
C ALA A 17 -11.82 -2.05 46.98
N ALA A 18 -12.79 -2.49 47.78
CA ALA A 18 -13.33 -1.89 48.99
C ALA A 18 -13.77 -0.40 48.90
N GLY A 19 -15.01 -0.08 49.16
CA GLY A 19 -15.79 -0.56 50.29
C GLY A 19 -16.09 0.63 51.18
N GLY A 20 -17.37 0.87 51.43
CA GLY A 20 -17.81 2.03 52.20
C GLY A 20 -19.25 2.35 51.90
N ALA A 21 -20.15 1.43 52.23
CA ALA A 21 -21.53 1.78 52.50
C ALA A 21 -21.54 2.82 53.62
N THR A 22 -22.03 4.01 53.34
CA THR A 22 -22.35 4.99 54.38
C THR A 22 -23.58 5.74 53.88
N GLY A 23 -24.59 5.80 54.75
CA GLY A 23 -25.96 6.02 54.37
C GLY A 23 -26.21 7.32 53.61
N TYR A 24 -27.30 7.32 52.86
CA TYR A 24 -28.02 8.53 52.51
C TYR A 24 -28.51 9.18 53.82
N SER A 25 -27.63 9.93 54.49
CA SER A 25 -28.08 11.04 55.31
C SER A 25 -28.56 12.09 54.31
N ALA A 26 -29.89 12.20 54.20
CA ALA A 26 -30.52 13.42 53.73
C ALA A 26 -29.78 14.56 54.40
N THR A 27 -28.96 15.29 53.63
CA THR A 27 -28.50 16.58 54.09
C THR A 27 -29.72 17.44 53.91
N GLU A 28 -30.57 17.39 54.93
CA GLU A 28 -31.44 18.48 55.30
C GLU A 28 -30.58 19.71 55.10
N HIS A 29 -30.88 20.48 54.06
CA HIS A 29 -30.41 21.84 53.96
C HIS A 29 -31.15 22.54 55.09
N THR A 30 -30.64 22.35 56.30
CA THR A 30 -30.91 23.11 57.49
C THR A 30 -30.45 24.50 57.12
N GLY A 31 -31.36 25.22 56.46
CA GLY A 31 -31.35 26.66 56.49
C GLY A 31 -31.25 26.97 57.97
N ASN A 32 -30.07 27.42 58.37
CA ASN A 32 -29.86 27.98 59.68
C ASN A 32 -30.66 29.29 59.73
N THR A 33 -31.99 29.21 59.75
CA THR A 33 -32.88 30.25 60.24
C THR A 33 -32.85 30.21 61.76
N ALA A 34 -31.67 30.49 62.30
CA ALA A 34 -31.51 31.07 63.61
C ALA A 34 -30.71 32.36 63.39
N GLN A 35 -31.31 33.29 62.65
CA GLN A 35 -30.89 34.68 62.76
C GLN A 35 -31.39 35.16 64.13
N PRO A 36 -30.51 35.67 65.02
CA PRO A 36 -30.98 36.41 66.17
C PRO A 36 -31.67 37.65 65.62
N MET A 37 -33.00 37.66 65.67
CA MET A 37 -33.75 38.87 65.37
C MET A 37 -33.40 39.87 66.47
N THR A 38 -32.81 41.02 66.10
CA THR A 38 -32.88 42.20 66.95
C THR A 38 -34.34 42.64 67.04
N ASP A 39 -34.73 43.33 68.11
CA ASP A 39 -36.11 43.69 68.50
C ASP A 39 -36.91 44.51 67.44
N GLU A 40 -36.32 44.74 66.26
CA GLU A 40 -36.89 45.48 65.13
C GLU A 40 -37.00 44.68 63.81
N GLY A 41 -36.83 43.35 63.82
CA GLY A 41 -37.34 42.49 62.74
C GLY A 41 -36.70 42.64 61.34
N HIS A 42 -35.41 42.92 61.25
CA HIS A 42 -34.67 42.91 59.97
C HIS A 42 -33.62 41.78 59.92
N PRO A 43 -33.52 41.02 58.81
CA PRO A 43 -32.50 39.98 58.67
C PRO A 43 -31.10 40.61 58.57
N GLU A 44 -30.15 40.17 59.40
CA GLU A 44 -28.75 40.57 59.30
C GLU A 44 -28.13 39.92 58.05
N VAL A 45 -28.08 40.69 56.97
CA VAL A 45 -27.50 40.29 55.66
C VAL A 45 -26.04 40.72 55.51
N GLU A 46 -25.40 41.25 56.56
CA GLU A 46 -24.21 42.09 56.40
C GLU A 46 -22.86 41.33 56.32
N ASN A 47 -22.84 39.99 56.40
CA ASN A 47 -21.58 39.24 56.39
C ASN A 47 -21.54 38.03 55.44
N VAL A 48 -22.20 38.09 54.28
CA VAL A 48 -21.92 37.12 53.20
C VAL A 48 -20.52 37.45 52.66
N SER A 49 -19.54 36.64 53.07
CA SER A 49 -18.15 36.91 52.74
C SER A 49 -17.95 36.91 51.23
N VAL A 50 -17.25 37.92 50.74
CA VAL A 50 -16.84 38.03 49.32
C VAL A 50 -16.05 36.80 48.88
N GLY A 51 -15.38 36.11 49.80
CA GLY A 51 -14.72 34.83 49.54
C GLY A 51 -15.69 33.68 49.24
N THR A 52 -16.89 33.70 49.80
CA THR A 52 -17.96 32.73 49.48
C THR A 52 -18.54 32.99 48.10
N LEU A 53 -18.87 34.25 47.78
CA LEU A 53 -19.36 34.65 46.45
C LEU A 53 -18.31 34.40 45.35
N LEU A 54 -17.04 34.70 45.62
CA LEU A 54 -15.95 34.41 44.69
C LEU A 54 -15.70 32.90 44.56
N GLY A 55 -15.91 32.14 45.63
CA GLY A 55 -15.83 30.67 45.64
C GLY A 55 -16.93 30.01 44.81
N GLU A 56 -18.17 30.52 44.89
CA GLU A 56 -19.31 30.07 44.07
C GLU A 56 -19.06 30.39 42.59
N VAL A 57 -18.67 31.63 42.27
CA VAL A 57 -18.33 32.03 40.89
C VAL A 57 -17.16 31.22 40.34
N SER A 58 -16.12 30.96 41.15
CA SER A 58 -14.97 30.15 40.73
C SER A 58 -15.34 28.68 40.51
N ARG A 59 -16.28 28.15 41.30
CA ARG A 59 -16.76 26.77 41.19
C ARG A 59 -17.68 26.60 39.98
N ASP A 60 -18.53 27.58 39.69
CA ASP A 60 -19.41 27.58 38.52
C ASP A 60 -18.60 27.74 37.23
N LEU A 61 -17.57 28.60 37.22
CA LEU A 61 -16.63 28.70 36.10
C LEU A 61 -15.82 27.41 35.90
N SER A 62 -15.42 26.73 36.98
CA SER A 62 -14.72 25.44 36.92
C SER A 62 -15.60 24.33 36.31
N THR A 63 -16.92 24.41 36.54
CA THR A 63 -17.91 23.46 36.02
C THR A 63 -18.18 23.71 34.53
N LEU A 64 -18.33 24.98 34.13
CA LEU A 64 -18.45 25.38 32.72
C LEU A 64 -17.18 25.05 31.92
N MET A 65 -15.99 25.35 32.43
CA MET A 65 -14.73 25.03 31.74
C MET A 65 -14.56 23.53 31.49
N ARG A 66 -15.02 22.66 32.41
CA ARG A 66 -15.01 21.21 32.19
C ARG A 66 -16.02 20.76 31.13
N GLN A 67 -17.20 21.35 31.09
CA GLN A 67 -18.21 21.07 30.07
C GLN A 67 -17.76 21.53 28.68
N GLU A 68 -17.20 22.74 28.58
CA GLU A 68 -16.64 23.29 27.33
C GLU A 68 -15.47 22.44 26.80
N LEU A 69 -14.60 21.95 27.69
CA LEU A 69 -13.50 21.05 27.31
C LEU A 69 -14.00 19.67 26.87
N GLU A 70 -15.04 19.12 27.50
CA GLU A 70 -15.62 17.83 27.07
C GLU A 70 -16.31 17.94 25.71
N LEU A 71 -16.99 19.07 25.45
CA LEU A 71 -17.63 19.33 24.16
C LEU A 71 -16.60 19.52 23.05
N ALA A 72 -15.59 20.36 23.27
CA ALA A 72 -14.50 20.59 22.30
C ALA A 72 -13.73 19.30 21.99
N LYS A 73 -13.50 18.44 23.00
CA LYS A 73 -12.84 17.15 22.81
C LYS A 73 -13.71 16.16 22.02
N ALA A 74 -15.04 16.20 22.19
CA ALA A 74 -15.96 15.37 21.43
C ALA A 74 -16.03 15.79 19.95
N GLU A 75 -16.09 17.09 19.69
CA GLU A 75 -16.16 17.66 18.35
C GLU A 75 -14.86 17.42 17.56
N LEU A 76 -13.70 17.62 18.19
CA LEU A 76 -12.41 17.28 17.60
C LEU A 76 -12.28 15.79 17.28
N LYS A 77 -12.80 14.90 18.13
CA LYS A 77 -12.78 13.45 17.88
C LYS A 77 -13.71 13.06 16.72
N GLN A 78 -14.85 13.75 16.59
CA GLN A 78 -15.79 13.56 15.50
C GLN A 78 -15.23 14.06 14.17
N GLU A 79 -14.62 15.25 14.13
CA GLU A 79 -13.94 15.77 12.94
C GLU A 79 -12.78 14.88 12.52
N ALA A 80 -11.97 14.42 13.47
CA ALA A 80 -10.89 13.48 13.18
C ALA A 80 -11.41 12.17 12.57
N GLY A 81 -12.52 11.64 13.10
CA GLY A 81 -13.19 10.46 12.58
C GLY A 81 -13.79 10.66 11.18
N HIS A 82 -14.38 11.83 10.94
CA HIS A 82 -14.96 12.17 9.64
C HIS A 82 -13.86 12.37 8.57
N ALA A 83 -12.78 13.06 8.92
CA ALA A 83 -11.62 13.22 8.04
C ALA A 83 -10.95 11.88 7.71
N THR A 84 -10.82 10.98 8.69
CA THR A 84 -10.29 9.63 8.43
C THR A 84 -11.24 8.77 7.60
N ALA A 85 -12.55 8.89 7.77
CA ALA A 85 -13.53 8.18 6.96
C ALA A 85 -13.47 8.61 5.49
N ILE A 86 -13.42 9.93 5.23
CA ILE A 86 -13.27 10.49 3.87
C ILE A 86 -11.96 10.02 3.23
N ALA A 87 -10.84 10.12 3.95
CA ALA A 87 -9.54 9.68 3.45
C ALA A 87 -9.52 8.18 3.12
N LYS A 88 -10.21 7.36 3.92
CA LYS A 88 -10.28 5.90 3.72
C LYS A 88 -11.18 5.51 2.55
N GLU A 89 -12.28 6.24 2.35
CA GLU A 89 -13.19 6.04 1.23
C GLU A 89 -12.52 6.40 -0.10
N GLU A 90 -11.84 7.54 -0.15
CA GLU A 90 -11.11 8.00 -1.32
C GLU A 90 -9.94 7.06 -1.67
N ALA A 91 -9.21 6.58 -0.66
CA ALA A 91 -8.17 5.57 -0.83
C ALA A 91 -8.72 4.23 -1.35
N ASN A 92 -9.87 3.77 -0.84
CA ASN A 92 -10.51 2.53 -1.31
C ASN A 92 -11.00 2.65 -2.76
N LYS A 93 -11.53 3.81 -3.16
CA LYS A 93 -11.94 4.09 -4.53
C LYS A 93 -10.74 4.13 -5.49
N ALA A 94 -9.66 4.82 -5.11
CA ALA A 94 -8.42 4.85 -5.89
C ALA A 94 -7.81 3.46 -6.05
N THR A 95 -7.87 2.64 -5.00
CA THR A 95 -7.39 1.24 -5.02
C THR A 95 -8.24 0.37 -5.96
N GLY A 96 -9.55 0.56 -6.00
CA GLY A 96 -10.45 -0.15 -6.91
C GLY A 96 -10.13 0.11 -8.38
N ILE A 97 -9.96 1.39 -8.75
CA ILE A 97 -9.65 1.81 -10.12
C ILE A 97 -8.29 1.25 -10.56
N ALA A 98 -7.27 1.37 -9.71
CA ALA A 98 -5.94 0.84 -10.00
C ALA A 98 -5.97 -0.69 -10.21
N LYS A 99 -6.79 -1.42 -9.45
CA LYS A 99 -6.91 -2.88 -9.57
C LYS A 99 -7.67 -3.30 -10.82
N GLU A 100 -8.66 -2.52 -11.24
CA GLU A 100 -9.42 -2.75 -12.46
C GLU A 100 -8.56 -2.52 -13.71
N GLU A 101 -7.82 -1.41 -13.77
CA GLU A 101 -6.87 -1.12 -14.84
C GLU A 101 -5.74 -2.17 -14.89
N ALA A 102 -5.21 -2.58 -13.73
CA ALA A 102 -4.20 -3.63 -13.64
C ALA A 102 -4.72 -4.98 -14.15
N ASN A 103 -5.96 -5.35 -13.83
CA ASN A 103 -6.57 -6.59 -14.33
C ASN A 103 -6.79 -6.56 -15.85
N LYS A 104 -7.19 -5.40 -16.40
CA LYS A 104 -7.34 -5.20 -17.84
C LYS A 104 -5.98 -5.28 -18.56
N ALA A 105 -4.96 -4.61 -18.04
CA ALA A 105 -3.60 -4.65 -18.57
C ALA A 105 -3.00 -6.07 -18.49
N SER A 106 -3.26 -6.78 -17.39
CA SER A 106 -2.85 -8.18 -17.19
C SER A 106 -3.52 -9.12 -18.20
N GLY A 107 -4.79 -8.89 -18.56
CA GLY A 107 -5.48 -9.67 -19.59
C GLY A 107 -4.79 -9.58 -20.95
N ILE A 108 -4.51 -8.38 -21.41
CA ILE A 108 -3.84 -8.13 -22.70
C ILE A 108 -2.40 -8.69 -22.68
N ALA A 109 -1.66 -8.43 -21.60
CA ALA A 109 -0.31 -8.95 -21.44
C ALA A 109 -0.26 -10.48 -21.41
N LYS A 110 -1.25 -11.14 -20.79
CA LYS A 110 -1.35 -12.61 -20.77
C LYS A 110 -1.68 -13.19 -22.14
N GLU A 111 -2.55 -12.57 -22.92
CA GLU A 111 -2.83 -13.03 -24.29
C GLU A 111 -1.60 -12.90 -25.19
N GLU A 112 -0.89 -11.77 -25.14
CA GLU A 112 0.33 -11.57 -25.90
C GLU A 112 1.45 -12.50 -25.45
N ALA A 113 1.64 -12.67 -24.13
CA ALA A 113 2.60 -13.60 -23.57
C ALA A 113 2.27 -15.06 -23.92
N ALA A 114 0.98 -15.44 -23.92
CA ALA A 114 0.56 -16.79 -24.32
C ALA A 114 0.79 -17.05 -25.81
N LYS A 115 0.52 -16.05 -26.67
CA LYS A 115 0.76 -16.17 -28.12
C LYS A 115 2.25 -16.25 -28.44
N ALA A 116 3.07 -15.42 -27.80
CA ALA A 116 4.53 -15.48 -27.91
C ALA A 116 5.08 -16.80 -27.34
N GLY A 117 4.56 -17.25 -26.19
CA GLY A 117 4.95 -18.50 -25.54
C GLY A 117 4.64 -19.73 -26.38
N LYS A 118 3.48 -19.77 -27.05
CA LYS A 118 3.13 -20.87 -27.97
C LYS A 118 4.07 -20.91 -29.19
N GLY A 119 4.42 -19.75 -29.74
CA GLY A 119 5.38 -19.65 -30.85
C GLY A 119 6.78 -20.12 -30.45
N ALA A 120 7.29 -19.63 -29.32
CA ALA A 120 8.59 -20.05 -28.78
C ALA A 120 8.62 -21.55 -28.43
N GLY A 121 7.55 -22.07 -27.83
CA GLY A 121 7.41 -23.49 -27.48
C GLY A 121 7.40 -24.39 -28.71
N MET A 122 6.70 -24.01 -29.78
CA MET A 122 6.65 -24.79 -31.02
C MET A 122 8.01 -24.82 -31.72
N LEU A 123 8.74 -23.70 -31.69
CA LEU A 123 10.07 -23.61 -32.30
C LEU A 123 11.12 -24.40 -31.50
N GLY A 124 11.04 -24.36 -30.16
CA GLY A 124 11.84 -25.23 -29.29
C GLY A 124 11.53 -26.72 -29.51
N GLY A 125 10.24 -27.06 -29.60
CA GLY A 125 9.78 -28.42 -29.91
C GLY A 125 10.27 -28.91 -31.27
N ALA A 126 10.23 -28.07 -32.31
CA ALA A 126 10.73 -28.41 -33.64
C ALA A 126 12.25 -28.64 -33.66
N ALA A 127 13.03 -27.85 -32.91
CA ALA A 127 14.46 -28.06 -32.79
C ALA A 127 14.78 -29.42 -32.13
N PHE A 128 14.08 -29.76 -31.05
CA PHE A 128 14.24 -31.05 -30.38
C PHE A 128 13.80 -32.23 -31.27
N ALA A 129 12.64 -32.11 -31.93
CA ALA A 129 12.15 -33.12 -32.86
C ALA A 129 13.11 -33.33 -34.04
N GLY A 130 13.67 -32.25 -34.58
CA GLY A 130 14.72 -32.30 -35.60
C GLY A 130 15.96 -33.04 -35.12
N PHE A 131 16.43 -32.75 -33.90
CA PHE A 131 17.56 -33.47 -33.30
C PHE A 131 17.25 -34.96 -33.12
N MET A 132 16.05 -35.31 -32.63
CA MET A 132 15.61 -36.69 -32.48
C MET A 132 15.52 -37.42 -33.83
N LEU A 133 15.01 -36.76 -34.87
CA LEU A 133 14.97 -37.33 -36.22
C LEU A 133 16.36 -37.66 -36.74
N VAL A 134 17.34 -36.77 -36.54
CA VAL A 134 18.72 -37.03 -36.95
C VAL A 134 19.33 -38.18 -36.13
N LEU A 135 19.00 -38.29 -34.83
CA LEU A 135 19.42 -39.40 -33.98
C LEU A 135 18.88 -40.74 -34.51
N PHE A 136 17.58 -40.82 -34.80
CA PHE A 136 16.96 -42.02 -35.39
C PHE A 136 17.49 -42.33 -36.78
N LEU A 137 17.71 -41.32 -37.63
CA LEU A 137 18.35 -41.49 -38.93
C LEU A 137 19.76 -42.08 -38.78
N SER A 138 20.51 -41.67 -37.76
CA SER A 138 21.83 -42.21 -37.45
C SER A 138 21.76 -43.69 -37.03
N LEU A 139 20.78 -44.09 -36.21
CA LEU A 139 20.57 -45.51 -35.86
C LEU A 139 20.11 -46.32 -37.07
N ALA A 140 19.20 -45.78 -37.88
CA ALA A 140 18.74 -46.44 -39.10
C ALA A 140 19.88 -46.65 -40.10
N LEU A 141 20.75 -45.65 -40.29
CA LEU A 141 21.97 -45.80 -41.09
C LEU A 141 22.90 -46.84 -40.49
N MET A 142 23.10 -46.85 -39.17
CA MET A 142 23.96 -47.83 -38.50
C MET A 142 23.44 -49.25 -38.72
N TRP A 143 22.13 -49.48 -38.58
CA TRP A 143 21.50 -50.78 -38.87
C TRP A 143 21.60 -51.15 -40.36
N ALA A 144 21.36 -50.20 -41.27
CA ALA A 144 21.47 -50.43 -42.71
C ALA A 144 22.91 -50.78 -43.13
N LEU A 145 23.92 -50.04 -42.65
CA LEU A 145 25.33 -50.35 -42.95
C LEU A 145 25.79 -51.64 -42.25
N ALA A 146 25.31 -51.93 -41.03
CA ALA A 146 25.64 -53.19 -40.35
C ALA A 146 25.17 -54.41 -41.17
N SER A 147 24.02 -54.32 -41.86
CA SER A 147 23.56 -55.39 -42.77
C SER A 147 24.40 -55.56 -44.04
N LEU A 148 25.18 -54.55 -44.45
CA LEU A 148 26.04 -54.63 -45.65
C LEU A 148 27.45 -55.14 -45.36
N PHE A 149 27.96 -54.96 -44.13
CA PHE A 149 29.37 -55.24 -43.81
C PHE A 149 29.57 -56.41 -42.83
N ASP A 150 28.52 -57.08 -42.37
CA ASP A 150 28.53 -58.15 -41.34
C ASP A 150 29.30 -57.79 -40.04
N SER A 151 29.65 -56.50 -39.86
CA SER A 151 30.50 -55.99 -38.80
C SER A 151 30.11 -54.56 -38.44
N LEU A 152 29.63 -54.36 -37.21
CA LEU A 152 29.13 -53.08 -36.71
C LEU A 152 30.23 -52.00 -36.57
N GLY A 153 31.50 -52.39 -36.50
CA GLY A 153 32.62 -51.47 -36.25
C GLY A 153 32.90 -50.51 -37.40
N TRP A 154 32.78 -50.96 -38.65
CA TRP A 154 33.04 -50.13 -39.83
C TRP A 154 31.90 -49.15 -40.13
N ALA A 155 30.66 -49.53 -39.84
CA ALA A 155 29.50 -48.65 -39.96
C ALA A 155 29.61 -47.42 -39.05
N ALA A 156 30.09 -47.61 -37.82
CA ALA A 156 30.30 -46.53 -36.86
C ALA A 156 31.35 -45.51 -37.35
N LEU A 157 32.41 -45.95 -38.04
CA LEU A 157 33.43 -45.06 -38.60
C LEU A 157 32.86 -44.15 -39.69
N VAL A 158 32.03 -44.68 -40.59
CA VAL A 158 31.40 -43.87 -41.66
C VAL A 158 30.47 -42.82 -41.07
N VAL A 159 29.66 -43.21 -40.08
CA VAL A 159 28.76 -42.28 -39.37
C VAL A 159 29.55 -41.22 -38.60
N ALA A 160 30.63 -41.60 -37.92
CA ALA A 160 31.50 -40.67 -37.21
C ALA A 160 32.15 -39.65 -38.14
N VAL A 161 32.59 -40.06 -39.34
CA VAL A 161 33.14 -39.14 -40.35
C VAL A 161 32.09 -38.15 -40.83
N LEU A 162 30.86 -38.61 -41.11
CA LEU A 162 29.77 -37.75 -41.58
C LEU A 162 29.37 -36.70 -40.53
N TRP A 163 29.29 -37.10 -39.26
CA TRP A 163 29.06 -36.18 -38.14
C TRP A 163 30.24 -35.25 -37.86
N GLY A 164 31.47 -35.74 -38.03
CA GLY A 164 32.69 -34.93 -37.89
C GLY A 164 32.69 -33.76 -38.87
N ILE A 165 32.27 -34.00 -40.13
CA ILE A 165 32.12 -32.95 -41.14
C ILE A 165 31.03 -31.96 -40.73
N ALA A 166 29.85 -32.45 -40.32
CA ALA A 166 28.75 -31.59 -39.89
C ALA A 166 29.14 -30.70 -38.68
N ALA A 167 29.79 -31.28 -37.67
CA ALA A 167 30.27 -30.58 -36.49
C ALA A 167 31.34 -29.53 -36.83
N ALA A 168 32.28 -29.86 -37.74
CA ALA A 168 33.30 -28.92 -38.20
C ALA A 168 32.67 -27.70 -38.90
N VAL A 169 31.70 -27.91 -39.80
CA VAL A 169 30.98 -26.82 -40.47
C VAL A 169 30.24 -25.95 -39.46
N LEU A 170 29.53 -26.57 -38.52
CA LEU A 170 28.75 -25.85 -37.49
C LEU A 170 29.66 -25.04 -36.57
N ALA A 171 30.80 -25.60 -36.17
CA ALA A 171 31.80 -24.90 -35.35
C ALA A 171 32.39 -23.68 -36.07
N VAL A 172 32.68 -23.79 -37.37
CA VAL A 172 33.18 -22.66 -38.18
C VAL A 172 32.12 -21.57 -38.32
N MET A 173 30.86 -21.93 -38.57
CA MET A 173 29.77 -20.95 -38.67
C MET A 173 29.44 -20.29 -37.32
N GLY A 174 29.42 -21.06 -36.23
CA GLY A 174 29.20 -20.55 -34.86
C GLY A 174 30.28 -19.57 -34.43
N LYS A 175 31.56 -19.89 -34.67
CA LYS A 175 32.68 -18.96 -34.42
C LYS A 175 32.54 -17.66 -35.21
N LYS A 176 32.05 -17.69 -36.45
CA LYS A 176 31.84 -16.48 -37.27
C LYS A 176 30.73 -15.60 -36.69
N LYS A 177 29.63 -16.18 -36.23
CA LYS A 177 28.52 -15.42 -35.62
C LYS A 177 28.88 -14.83 -34.25
N LEU A 178 29.62 -15.56 -33.42
CA LEU A 178 30.08 -15.04 -32.12
C LEU A 178 31.06 -13.87 -32.25
N LYS A 179 31.90 -13.87 -33.28
CA LYS A 179 32.79 -12.73 -33.57
C LYS A 179 32.06 -11.47 -34.04
N GLN A 180 30.80 -11.59 -34.48
CA GLN A 180 29.98 -10.44 -34.91
C GLN A 180 29.18 -9.82 -33.76
N VAL A 181 29.12 -10.47 -32.59
CA VAL A 181 28.49 -9.89 -31.41
C VAL A 181 29.52 -9.00 -30.72
N ASP A 182 29.48 -7.71 -31.05
CA ASP A 182 30.27 -6.68 -30.38
C ASP A 182 29.78 -6.51 -28.93
N PRO A 183 30.54 -6.91 -27.90
CA PRO A 183 30.12 -6.78 -26.50
C PRO A 183 30.02 -5.31 -26.04
N LYS A 184 30.47 -4.35 -26.86
CA LYS A 184 30.58 -2.93 -26.51
C LYS A 184 29.28 -2.12 -26.66
N ARG A 185 28.18 -2.68 -27.20
CA ARG A 185 26.92 -1.91 -27.39
C ARG A 185 26.08 -1.75 -26.13
N VAL A 186 26.16 -2.65 -25.15
CA VAL A 186 25.29 -2.58 -23.96
C VAL A 186 25.79 -1.55 -22.94
N THR A 187 27.10 -1.27 -22.88
CA THR A 187 27.65 -0.29 -21.93
C THR A 187 27.67 1.16 -22.44
N GLN A 188 27.51 1.40 -23.75
CA GLN A 188 27.59 2.75 -24.32
C GLN A 188 26.26 3.52 -24.26
N VAL A 189 25.12 2.82 -24.32
CA VAL A 189 23.80 3.48 -24.34
C VAL A 189 23.47 4.12 -22.99
N ASP A 190 23.97 3.55 -21.88
CA ASP A 190 23.71 4.07 -20.54
C ASP A 190 24.62 5.25 -20.16
N LEU A 191 25.90 5.24 -20.53
CA LEU A 191 26.80 6.35 -20.16
C LEU A 191 26.56 7.65 -20.95
N GLN A 192 26.08 7.55 -22.19
CA GLN A 192 25.68 8.72 -22.99
C GLN A 192 24.37 9.34 -22.49
N ARG A 193 23.39 8.49 -22.11
CA ARG A 193 22.12 8.91 -21.51
C ARG A 193 22.33 9.60 -20.17
N LEU A 194 23.25 9.10 -19.33
CA LEU A 194 23.52 9.67 -18.00
C LEU A 194 24.23 11.03 -18.04
N LYS A 195 25.05 11.31 -19.07
CA LYS A 195 25.62 12.66 -19.29
C LYS A 195 24.61 13.68 -19.82
N GLN A 196 23.54 13.21 -20.47
CA GLN A 196 22.47 14.04 -21.07
C GLN A 196 21.33 14.39 -20.11
N VAL A 197 21.28 13.78 -18.92
CA VAL A 197 20.32 14.21 -17.89
C VAL A 197 20.81 15.56 -17.37
N ASP A 198 20.29 16.61 -18.00
CA ASP A 198 20.62 18.01 -17.76
C ASP A 198 20.42 18.40 -16.28
N LEU A 199 21.51 18.35 -15.49
CA LEU A 199 21.55 18.80 -14.10
C LEU A 199 21.27 20.31 -13.96
N SER A 200 21.24 21.07 -15.06
CA SER A 200 20.91 22.50 -15.06
C SER A 200 19.45 22.76 -14.71
N ARG A 201 18.56 21.77 -14.91
CA ARG A 201 17.14 21.86 -14.49
C ARG A 201 16.96 21.93 -12.98
N PHE A 202 17.94 21.46 -12.20
CA PHE A 202 17.87 21.50 -10.73
C PHE A 202 18.39 22.82 -10.13
N LYS A 203 18.98 23.72 -10.92
CA LYS A 203 19.47 25.03 -10.45
C LYS A 203 18.52 26.20 -10.73
N THR A 204 17.42 25.96 -11.46
CA THR A 204 16.54 27.03 -12.00
C THR A 204 15.17 27.12 -11.32
N ILE A 205 14.85 26.28 -10.34
CA ILE A 205 13.60 26.44 -9.57
C ILE A 205 13.80 27.42 -8.40
N ASN A 206 13.76 28.71 -8.73
CA ASN A 206 13.25 29.75 -7.84
C ASN A 206 12.10 30.45 -8.57
N PRO A 207 10.85 29.96 -8.48
CA PRO A 207 9.73 30.63 -9.12
C PRO A 207 9.34 31.91 -8.37
N LYS A 208 9.28 33.00 -9.13
CA LYS A 208 8.87 34.36 -8.74
C LYS A 208 7.33 34.43 -8.63
N PRO A 209 6.74 35.07 -7.61
CA PRO A 209 5.29 35.19 -7.47
C PRO A 209 4.75 36.32 -8.37
N GLU A 210 4.33 36.03 -9.60
CA GLU A 210 3.71 37.03 -10.50
C GLU A 210 2.44 36.52 -11.20
N GLN A 211 1.55 35.85 -10.46
CA GLN A 211 0.19 35.49 -10.93
C GLN A 211 -0.88 35.72 -9.83
N THR A 212 -0.73 36.75 -8.98
CA THR A 212 -1.67 37.09 -7.89
C THR A 212 -2.43 38.40 -8.08
N VAL A 213 -2.42 39.00 -9.28
CA VAL A 213 -3.14 40.27 -9.51
C VAL A 213 -4.24 40.18 -10.57
N ASP A 214 -4.16 39.26 -11.55
CA ASP A 214 -5.18 39.15 -12.60
C ASP A 214 -6.42 38.33 -12.18
N THR A 215 -6.34 37.54 -11.12
CA THR A 215 -7.49 36.76 -10.58
C THR A 215 -8.43 37.58 -9.69
N LEU A 216 -8.08 38.83 -9.36
CA LEU A 216 -8.93 39.72 -8.56
C LEU A 216 -9.75 40.72 -9.39
N GLN A 217 -9.58 40.76 -10.73
CA GLN A 217 -10.38 41.62 -11.61
C GLN A 217 -11.47 40.86 -12.41
N GLN A 218 -11.56 39.53 -12.27
CA GLN A 218 -12.47 38.70 -13.07
C GLN A 218 -13.71 38.19 -12.30
N VAL A 219 -14.26 39.00 -11.39
CA VAL A 219 -15.60 38.79 -10.82
C VAL A 219 -16.54 39.93 -11.24
N PRO A 220 -17.30 39.79 -12.34
CA PRO A 220 -18.43 40.68 -12.62
C PRO A 220 -19.55 40.38 -11.62
N GLY A 221 -20.06 41.44 -11.01
CA GLY A 221 -20.99 41.39 -9.89
C GLY A 221 -22.24 40.53 -10.09
N ALA A 222 -22.50 39.71 -9.07
CA ALA A 222 -23.83 39.17 -8.77
C ALA A 222 -24.20 39.53 -7.32
N LEU A 223 -24.24 40.83 -7.04
CA LEU A 223 -24.99 41.42 -5.93
C LEU A 223 -26.32 41.92 -6.53
N LYS A 224 -27.41 41.17 -6.33
CA LYS A 224 -28.77 41.69 -6.41
C LYS A 224 -29.52 41.32 -5.13
N PRO A 225 -30.14 42.30 -4.44
CA PRO A 225 -31.02 42.04 -3.31
C PRO A 225 -32.40 41.61 -3.82
N HIS A 226 -32.96 40.58 -3.18
CA HIS A 226 -34.40 40.34 -3.11
C HIS A 226 -34.78 40.27 -1.64
#